data_AF-A0A960WIJ1-F1
#
_entry.id   AF-A0A960WIJ1-F1
#
_cell.length_a   1.000
_cell.length_b   1.000
_cell.length_c   1.000
_cell.angle_alpha   90.00
_cell.angle_beta   90.00
_cell.angle_gamma   90.00
#
_symmetry.space_group_name_H-M   'P 1'
#
loop_
_entity.id
_entity.type
_entity.pdbx_description
1 polymer ?
#
loop_
_entity_poly.entity_id
_entity_poly.type
_entity_poly.pdbx_seq_one_letter_code
_entity_poly.pdbx_strand_id
1 'polypeptide(L)'
;KTWMFSRAFSAEYPLKKCMEGLFQRLPNRKYVRTDLATEIFTTNANGVFVFGNLTNSMGGPGSTWTELSADWTTNSNNCSDWTSSAAGAGIRAFGNSTTAQAIEANTAGCSSSFKIYCVEQ
;
A
#
# COMPACT_ATOMS: atom_id res chain seq x y z
N LYS A 1 18.94 -9.84 -2.53
CA LYS A 1 19.61 -8.53 -2.30
C LYS A 1 18.56 -7.50 -2.61
N THR A 2 17.93 -6.94 -1.59
CA THR A 2 16.61 -6.34 -1.71
C THR A 2 16.66 -4.91 -1.20
N TRP A 3 16.25 -3.99 -2.05
CA TRP A 3 16.21 -2.57 -1.78
C TRP A 3 14.76 -2.10 -1.76
N MET A 4 14.46 -1.20 -0.85
CA MET A 4 13.15 -0.62 -0.66
C MET A 4 13.39 0.86 -0.36
N PHE A 5 13.16 1.77 -1.30
CA PHE A 5 12.83 3.17 -0.98
C PHE A 5 12.37 3.98 -2.19
N SER A 6 11.41 4.85 -1.86
CA SER A 6 10.87 6.01 -2.57
C SER A 6 11.56 6.45 -3.86
N ARG A 7 10.78 6.49 -4.94
CA ARG A 7 10.95 7.53 -5.96
C ARG A 7 9.63 8.28 -6.16
N ALA A 8 9.75 9.60 -6.09
CA ALA A 8 8.75 10.53 -6.56
C ALA A 8 8.39 10.21 -8.01
N PHE A 9 7.15 10.56 -8.36
CA PHE A 9 6.57 10.50 -9.70
C PHE A 9 7.51 11.12 -10.73
N SER A 10 8.37 10.29 -11.31
CA SER A 10 9.18 10.59 -12.49
C SER A 10 9.31 9.29 -13.26
N ALA A 11 9.11 9.42 -14.56
CA ALA A 11 8.87 8.38 -15.53
C ALA A 11 9.81 7.16 -15.41
N GLU A 12 9.29 6.02 -15.90
CA GLU A 12 10.06 4.82 -16.29
C GLU A 12 10.30 3.70 -15.26
N TYR A 13 9.36 3.48 -14.34
CA TYR A 13 9.08 2.11 -13.87
C TYR A 13 7.58 1.88 -14.02
N PRO A 14 7.12 0.80 -14.68
CA PRO A 14 5.69 0.60 -14.89
C PRO A 14 5.02 0.47 -13.53
N LEU A 15 4.17 1.45 -13.20
CA LEU A 15 3.34 1.54 -11.98
C LEU A 15 2.69 0.20 -11.63
N LYS A 16 2.38 -0.61 -12.65
CA LYS A 16 1.97 -2.02 -12.55
C LYS A 16 2.80 -2.84 -11.56
N LYS A 17 4.14 -2.79 -11.58
CA LYS A 17 4.95 -3.68 -10.72
C LYS A 17 4.87 -3.38 -9.22
N CYS A 18 4.60 -2.13 -8.83
CA CYS A 18 4.56 -1.75 -7.40
C CYS A 18 3.24 -2.13 -6.72
N MET A 19 2.14 -2.16 -7.49
CA MET A 19 0.79 -2.48 -7.00
C MET A 19 0.32 -3.88 -7.41
N GLU A 20 0.70 -4.40 -8.59
CA GLU A 20 0.47 -5.81 -8.95
C GLU A 20 1.33 -6.77 -8.10
N GLY A 21 2.32 -6.21 -7.39
CA GLY A 21 2.81 -6.72 -6.12
C GLY A 21 1.74 -6.64 -5.02
N LEU A 22 0.49 -7.00 -5.28
CA LEU A 22 -0.43 -7.28 -4.21
C LEU A 22 0.15 -8.48 -3.49
N PHE A 23 0.71 -8.23 -2.30
CA PHE A 23 1.05 -9.21 -1.28
C PHE A 23 0.90 -10.62 -1.81
N GLN A 24 1.94 -11.10 -2.51
CA GLN A 24 1.92 -12.45 -3.06
C GLN A 24 1.50 -13.33 -1.89
N ARG A 25 0.38 -14.06 -2.04
CA ARG A 25 -0.28 -14.82 -0.95
C ARG A 25 0.66 -15.93 -0.48
N LEU A 26 1.71 -15.54 0.21
CA LEU A 26 2.76 -16.37 0.72
C LEU A 26 2.32 -16.72 2.14
N PRO A 27 2.03 -17.99 2.42
CA PRO A 27 1.67 -18.44 3.76
C PRO A 27 2.74 -18.05 4.77
N ASN A 28 2.31 -17.55 5.94
CA ASN A 28 3.21 -17.25 7.07
C ASN A 28 4.39 -16.35 6.71
N ARG A 29 4.20 -15.43 5.76
CA ARG A 29 5.24 -14.53 5.28
C ARG A 29 5.26 -13.29 6.16
N LYS A 30 6.44 -13.03 6.73
CA LYS A 30 6.73 -11.82 7.48
C LYS A 30 7.07 -10.67 6.55
N TYR A 31 6.42 -9.53 6.78
CA TYR A 31 6.64 -8.26 6.10
C TYR A 31 7.22 -7.26 7.08
N VAL A 32 8.33 -6.65 6.69
CA VAL A 32 9.10 -5.72 7.50
C VAL A 32 9.21 -4.37 6.79
N ARG A 33 9.49 -3.32 7.56
CA ARG A 33 9.82 -2.01 6.99
C ARG A 33 11.16 -2.08 6.25
N THR A 34 11.47 -0.96 5.58
CA THR A 34 12.73 -0.70 4.90
C THR A 34 13.97 -0.81 5.79
N ASP A 35 13.80 -0.72 7.12
CA ASP A 35 14.87 -0.92 8.11
C ASP A 35 15.23 -2.40 8.33
N LEU A 36 14.49 -3.32 7.71
CA LEU A 36 14.65 -4.77 7.79
C LEU A 36 14.52 -5.36 9.21
N ALA A 37 14.08 -4.56 10.19
CA ALA A 37 14.01 -4.95 11.59
C ALA A 37 12.58 -4.84 12.13
N THR A 38 11.85 -3.81 11.72
CA THR A 38 10.50 -3.55 12.20
C THR A 38 9.51 -4.41 11.44
N GLU A 39 9.00 -5.45 12.09
CA GLU A 39 7.88 -6.22 11.57
C GLU A 39 6.62 -5.37 11.49
N ILE A 40 6.00 -5.33 10.32
CA ILE A 40 4.71 -4.70 10.10
C ILE A 40 3.62 -5.72 10.41
N PHE A 41 3.74 -6.93 9.83
CA PHE A 41 2.86 -8.06 10.09
C PHE A 41 3.39 -9.37 9.49
N THR A 42 2.70 -10.45 9.83
CA THR A 42 2.85 -11.76 9.22
C THR A 42 1.50 -12.24 8.67
N THR A 43 1.46 -12.72 7.42
CA THR A 43 0.26 -13.32 6.82
C THR A 43 -0.10 -14.64 7.51
N ASN A 44 -1.35 -15.06 7.46
CA ASN A 44 -1.76 -16.36 8.00
C ASN A 44 -1.31 -17.53 7.09
N ALA A 45 -1.67 -18.76 7.47
CA ALA A 45 -1.36 -19.97 6.70
C ALA A 45 -1.97 -20.00 5.28
N ASN A 46 -2.97 -19.14 5.00
CA ASN A 46 -3.57 -18.98 3.68
C ASN A 46 -2.93 -17.83 2.87
N GLY A 47 -1.86 -17.22 3.38
CA GLY A 47 -1.20 -16.07 2.76
C GLY A 47 -2.03 -14.79 2.79
N VAL A 48 -3.01 -14.70 3.70
CA VAL A 48 -3.91 -13.55 3.83
C VAL A 48 -3.44 -12.66 4.98
N PHE A 49 -3.45 -11.34 4.76
CA PHE A 49 -3.34 -10.38 5.83
C PHE A 49 -4.69 -10.18 6.52
N VAL A 50 -4.70 -10.24 7.84
CA VAL A 50 -5.89 -10.03 8.67
C VAL A 50 -5.76 -8.68 9.38
N PHE A 51 -6.69 -7.76 9.14
CA PHE A 51 -6.72 -6.47 9.83
C PHE A 51 -6.85 -6.64 11.34
N GLY A 52 -6.20 -5.75 12.09
CA GLY A 52 -6.04 -5.87 13.54
C GLY A 52 -4.72 -6.52 13.97
N ASN A 53 -3.97 -7.11 13.04
CA ASN A 53 -2.67 -7.74 13.31
C ASN A 53 -1.45 -6.93 12.82
N LEU A 54 -1.64 -5.65 12.44
CA LEU A 54 -0.50 -4.74 12.25
C LEU A 54 0.12 -4.49 13.63
N THR A 55 1.31 -5.03 13.85
CA THR A 55 2.08 -4.79 15.08
C THR A 55 2.78 -3.43 15.04
N ASN A 56 3.06 -2.92 13.83
CA ASN A 56 3.62 -1.61 13.57
C ASN A 56 3.00 -0.97 12.32
N SER A 57 3.03 0.35 12.22
CA SER A 57 2.54 1.05 11.02
C SER A 57 3.41 0.77 9.81
N MET A 58 2.87 0.89 8.60
CA MET A 58 3.64 0.67 7.37
C MET A 58 4.64 1.80 7.06
N GLY A 59 4.43 2.99 7.63
CA GLY A 59 5.32 4.13 7.44
C GLY A 59 5.14 5.21 8.50
N GLY A 60 5.67 6.40 8.20
CA GLY A 60 5.54 7.60 9.02
C GLY A 60 4.22 8.37 8.79
N PRO A 61 4.04 9.51 9.47
CA PRO A 61 2.87 10.37 9.27
C PRO A 61 2.76 10.83 7.82
N GLY A 62 1.52 10.91 7.33
CA GLY A 62 1.22 11.28 5.95
C GLY A 62 0.25 10.31 5.30
N SER A 63 -0.10 10.61 4.06
CA SER A 63 -1.04 9.80 3.27
C SER A 63 -0.32 9.01 2.21
N THR A 64 -0.85 7.80 1.98
CA THR A 64 -0.37 6.89 0.95
C THR A 64 -1.55 6.50 0.08
N TRP A 65 -1.33 6.52 -1.22
CA TRP A 65 -2.21 5.94 -2.20
C TRP A 65 -2.21 4.42 -2.07
N THR A 66 -3.41 3.85 -1.94
CA THR A 66 -3.64 2.43 -1.71
C THR A 66 -4.92 2.12 -2.44
N GLU A 67 -4.94 1.50 -3.62
CA GLU A 67 -6.19 1.21 -4.37
C GLU A 67 -7.07 0.15 -3.67
N LEU A 68 -6.88 -0.06 -2.38
CA LEU A 68 -7.43 -1.18 -1.64
C LEU A 68 -8.54 -0.72 -0.71
N SER A 69 -9.53 -1.59 -0.58
CA SER A 69 -10.51 -1.56 0.49
C SER A 69 -9.99 -2.38 1.67
N ALA A 70 -10.56 -2.18 2.86
CA ALA A 70 -10.21 -2.83 4.12
C ALA A 70 -10.41 -4.35 4.14
N ASP A 71 -10.80 -4.96 3.02
CA ASP A 71 -10.88 -6.41 2.81
C ASP A 71 -9.87 -6.91 1.77
N TRP A 72 -8.90 -6.08 1.37
CA TRP A 72 -7.90 -6.34 0.32
C TRP A 72 -8.45 -6.50 -1.10
N THR A 73 -9.68 -6.07 -1.33
CA THR A 73 -10.20 -5.95 -2.69
C THR A 73 -9.85 -4.60 -3.29
N THR A 74 -9.85 -4.52 -4.62
CA THR A 74 -9.72 -3.26 -5.36
C THR A 74 -10.90 -2.34 -5.04
N ASN A 75 -10.61 -1.13 -4.61
CA ASN A 75 -11.58 -0.07 -4.39
C ASN A 75 -11.95 0.58 -5.72
N SER A 76 -13.21 0.96 -5.91
CA SER A 76 -13.63 1.67 -7.13
C SER A 76 -13.09 3.10 -7.22
N ASN A 77 -12.62 3.69 -6.11
CA ASN A 77 -11.94 4.97 -6.09
C ASN A 77 -10.44 4.74 -6.32
N ASN A 78 -10.05 4.53 -7.56
CA ASN A 78 -8.68 4.18 -7.93
C ASN A 78 -8.09 5.08 -9.03
N CYS A 79 -8.64 6.30 -9.19
CA CYS A 79 -8.16 7.22 -10.22
C CYS A 79 -8.15 6.64 -11.64
N SER A 80 -9.24 5.94 -11.99
CA SER A 80 -9.39 5.22 -13.25
C SER A 80 -8.26 4.21 -13.45
N ASP A 81 -8.11 3.27 -12.51
CA ASP A 81 -7.02 2.28 -12.52
C ASP A 81 -5.62 2.92 -12.62
N TRP A 82 -5.39 4.00 -11.85
CA TRP A 82 -4.16 4.80 -11.86
C TRP A 82 -3.80 5.45 -13.21
N THR A 83 -4.76 5.58 -14.12
CA THR A 83 -4.53 6.21 -15.44
C THR A 83 -4.84 7.71 -15.45
N SER A 84 -5.56 8.24 -14.45
CA SER A 84 -5.90 9.66 -14.34
C SER A 84 -5.17 10.34 -13.18
N SER A 85 -4.49 11.45 -13.47
CA SER A 85 -3.91 12.35 -12.47
C SER A 85 -4.70 13.65 -12.30
N ALA A 86 -5.84 13.80 -13.00
CA ALA A 86 -6.55 15.07 -13.09
C ALA A 86 -7.99 15.00 -12.60
N ALA A 87 -8.74 13.98 -13.02
CA ALA A 87 -10.15 13.82 -12.70
C ALA A 87 -10.41 12.53 -11.91
N GLY A 88 -11.41 12.56 -11.03
CA GLY A 88 -11.84 11.42 -10.21
C GLY A 88 -11.34 11.47 -8.78
N ALA A 89 -11.59 10.37 -8.07
CA ALA A 89 -11.17 10.16 -6.70
C ALA A 89 -10.31 8.89 -6.60
N GLY A 90 -9.27 8.97 -5.78
CA GLY A 90 -8.50 7.83 -5.31
C GLY A 90 -8.78 7.62 -3.83
N ILE A 91 -8.68 6.38 -3.36
CA ILE A 91 -8.67 6.05 -1.94
C ILE A 91 -7.24 6.11 -1.40
N ARG A 92 -7.06 6.79 -0.27
CA ARG A 92 -5.78 6.91 0.44
C ARG A 92 -5.87 6.28 1.81
N ALA A 93 -4.71 5.94 2.33
CA ALA A 93 -4.47 5.44 3.67
C ALA A 93 -3.61 6.39 4.51
N PHE A 94 -3.53 6.12 5.81
CA PHE A 94 -2.65 6.79 6.75
C PHE A 94 -1.42 5.94 7.05
N GLY A 95 -0.25 6.47 6.72
CA GLY A 95 1.02 5.74 6.83
C GLY A 95 1.39 5.32 8.25
N ASN A 96 0.94 6.08 9.24
CA ASN A 96 1.18 5.86 10.66
C ASN A 96 0.07 5.03 11.35
N SER A 97 -0.94 4.54 10.62
CA SER A 97 -1.99 3.72 11.20
C SER A 97 -1.56 2.25 11.32
N THR A 98 -2.11 1.57 12.34
CA THR A 98 -2.05 0.13 12.56
C THR A 98 -3.43 -0.54 12.45
N THR A 99 -4.44 0.19 12.01
CA THR A 99 -5.79 -0.33 11.76
C THR A 99 -6.04 -0.52 10.26
N ALA A 100 -7.27 -0.84 9.86
CA ALA A 100 -7.68 -0.82 8.46
C ALA A 100 -7.36 0.52 7.74
N GLN A 101 -7.27 1.62 8.48
CA GLN A 101 -6.85 2.92 7.96
C GLN A 101 -5.43 2.94 7.38
N ALA A 102 -4.62 1.90 7.63
CA ALA A 102 -3.32 1.74 7.00
C ALA A 102 -3.43 1.40 5.50
N ILE A 103 -4.60 0.95 5.01
CA ILE A 103 -4.85 0.75 3.56
C ILE A 103 -6.13 1.41 3.04
N GLU A 104 -7.09 1.75 3.89
CA GLU A 104 -8.32 2.44 3.48
C GLU A 104 -8.72 3.45 4.55
N ALA A 105 -8.57 4.74 4.26
CA ALA A 105 -8.96 5.81 5.18
C ALA A 105 -10.01 6.76 4.58
N ASN A 106 -9.64 7.51 3.53
CA ASN A 106 -10.52 8.52 2.93
C ASN A 106 -10.23 8.67 1.45
N THR A 107 -11.17 9.23 0.70
CA THR A 107 -10.92 9.62 -0.69
C THR A 107 -10.19 10.96 -0.78
N ALA A 108 -9.51 11.16 -1.90
CA ALA A 108 -8.91 12.43 -2.28
C ALA A 108 -8.92 12.57 -3.81
N GLY A 109 -8.86 13.82 -4.29
CA GLY A 109 -8.78 14.08 -5.73
C GLY A 109 -7.51 13.50 -6.33
N CYS A 110 -7.60 12.93 -7.53
CA CYS A 110 -6.47 12.28 -8.21
C CYS A 110 -5.30 13.22 -8.56
N SER A 111 -5.53 14.53 -8.50
CA SER A 111 -4.49 15.57 -8.60
C SER A 111 -3.66 15.73 -7.33
N SER A 112 -3.96 14.99 -6.26
CA SER A 112 -3.22 15.04 -5.00
C SER A 112 -1.93 14.22 -5.07
N SER A 113 -0.84 14.80 -4.56
CA SER A 113 0.46 14.13 -4.47
C SER A 113 0.59 13.36 -3.15
N PHE A 114 0.42 12.04 -3.20
CA PHE A 114 0.70 11.14 -2.08
C PHE A 114 1.75 10.08 -2.44
N LYS A 115 2.28 9.42 -1.41
CA LYS A 115 3.24 8.31 -1.58
C LYS A 115 2.48 7.04 -2.03
N ILE A 116 3.18 6.03 -2.53
CA ILE A 116 2.62 4.69 -2.80
C ILE A 116 3.48 3.66 -2.03
N TYR A 117 2.87 2.57 -1.57
CA TYR A 117 3.63 1.43 -1.05
C TYR A 117 4.17 0.57 -2.18
N CYS A 118 5.42 0.13 -2.03
CA CYS A 118 6.04 -0.84 -2.92
C CYS A 118 6.42 -2.05 -2.09
N VAL A 119 6.14 -3.25 -2.59
CA VAL A 119 6.56 -4.50 -1.97
C VAL A 119 7.39 -5.32 -2.96
N GLU A 120 8.31 -6.13 -2.44
CA GLU A 120 9.06 -7.08 -3.26
C GLU A 120 8.21 -8.34 -3.50
N GLN A 121 8.22 -8.85 -4.74
CA GLN A 121 7.66 -10.15 -5.14
C GLN A 121 8.75 -11.22 -5.12
#